data_AF-A0A952JCR2-F1
#
_entry.id   AF-A0A952JCR2-F1
#
_cell.length_a   1.000
_cell.length_b   1.000
_cell.length_c   1.000
_cell.angle_alpha   90.00
_cell.angle_beta   90.00
_cell.angle_gamma   90.00
#
_symmetry.space_group_name_H-M   'P 1'
#
loop_
_entity.id
_entity.type
_entity.pdbx_description
1 polymer ?
#
loop_
_entity_poly.entity_id
_entity_poly.type
_entity_poly.pdbx_seq_one_letter_code
_entity_poly.pdbx_strand_id
1 'polypeptide(L)' 'MAKTPKNHGKEWTSTDKKQFNQLVKGNTPTGLIAHKLGRTENSVRLFASNNSISLKPTNQSPYNRKKK' A
#
# COMPACT_ATOMS: atom_id res chain seq x y z
N MET A 1 5.95 21.94 -2.36
CA MET A 1 4.55 21.50 -2.25
C MET A 1 4.50 19.98 -2.18
N ALA A 2 3.84 19.40 -1.17
CA ALA A 2 3.62 17.96 -1.14
C ALA A 2 2.68 17.58 -2.29
N LYS A 3 3.13 16.70 -3.20
CA LYS A 3 2.28 16.21 -4.29
C LYS A 3 1.13 15.43 -3.67
N THR A 4 -0.08 15.97 -3.77
CA THR A 4 -1.28 15.28 -3.30
C THR A 4 -1.54 14.06 -4.21
N PRO A 5 -1.71 12.86 -3.64
CA PRO A 5 -2.04 11.70 -4.44
C PRO A 5 -3.39 11.89 -5.15
N LYS A 6 -3.53 11.36 -6.38
CA LYS A 6 -4.73 11.51 -7.24
C LYS A 6 -6.03 11.06 -6.55
N ASN A 7 -5.92 10.12 -5.61
CA ASN A 7 -7.03 9.53 -4.87
C ASN A 7 -7.04 9.92 -3.39
N HIS A 8 -6.37 11.00 -3.01
CA HIS A 8 -6.44 11.54 -1.66
C HIS A 8 -7.86 12.02 -1.33
N GLY A 9 -8.39 11.64 -0.16
CA GLY A 9 -9.74 12.01 0.29
C GLY A 9 -10.90 11.33 -0.44
N LYS A 10 -10.63 10.49 -1.45
CA LYS A 10 -11.68 9.77 -2.19
C LYS A 10 -12.04 8.46 -1.49
N GLU A 11 -13.29 8.06 -1.65
CA GLU A 11 -13.80 6.76 -1.16
C GLU A 11 -13.11 5.57 -1.84
N TRP A 12 -13.13 4.41 -1.18
CA TRP A 12 -12.55 3.17 -1.70
C TRP A 12 -13.52 2.49 -2.68
N THR A 13 -13.19 2.52 -3.96
CA THR A 13 -13.96 1.84 -5.00
C THR A 13 -13.74 0.32 -4.97
N SER A 14 -14.65 -0.45 -5.54
CA SER A 14 -14.52 -1.92 -5.63
C SER A 14 -13.26 -2.36 -6.39
N THR A 15 -12.83 -1.57 -7.38
CA THR A 15 -11.58 -1.80 -8.12
C THR A 15 -10.34 -1.59 -7.24
N ASP A 16 -10.33 -0.53 -6.43
CA ASP A 16 -9.23 -0.23 -5.50
C ASP A 16 -9.09 -1.36 -4.47
N LYS A 17 -10.22 -1.85 -3.94
CA LYS A 17 -10.24 -2.97 -2.98
C LYS A 17 -9.69 -4.25 -3.60
N LYS A 18 -10.09 -4.58 -4.84
CA LYS A 18 -9.59 -5.77 -5.56
C LYS A 18 -8.08 -5.67 -5.80
N GLN A 19 -7.61 -4.52 -6.25
CA GLN A 19 -6.19 -4.27 -6.51
C GLN A 19 -5.38 -4.30 -5.21
N PHE A 20 -5.87 -3.70 -4.12
CA PHE A 20 -5.25 -3.76 -2.81
C PHE A 20 -5.07 -5.21 -2.33
N ASN A 21 -6.12 -6.03 -2.39
CA ASN A 21 -6.06 -7.43 -1.98
C ASN A 21 -5.02 -8.23 -2.80
N GLN A 22 -4.94 -7.98 -4.11
CA GLN A 22 -3.94 -8.65 -4.96
C GLN A 22 -2.51 -8.25 -4.57
N LEU A 23 -2.28 -6.97 -4.26
CA LEU A 23 -0.96 -6.49 -3.86
C LEU A 23 -0.55 -7.01 -2.47
N VAL A 24 -1.48 -7.06 -1.52
CA VAL A 24 -1.24 -7.63 -0.18
C VAL A 24 -0.91 -9.11 -0.28
N LYS A 25 -1.66 -9.89 -1.08
CA LYS A 25 -1.35 -11.31 -1.34
C LYS A 25 0.04 -11.51 -1.96
N GLY A 26 0.50 -10.54 -2.76
CA GLY A 26 1.85 -10.53 -3.33
C GLY A 26 2.94 -10.02 -2.38
N ASN A 27 2.65 -9.82 -1.09
CA ASN A 27 3.57 -9.24 -0.10
C ASN A 27 4.15 -7.88 -0.52
N THR A 28 3.35 -7.07 -1.23
CA THR A 28 3.81 -5.77 -1.73
C THR A 28 4.02 -4.79 -0.56
N PRO A 29 5.16 -4.08 -0.48
CA PRO A 29 5.37 -3.05 0.53
C PRO A 29 4.29 -1.96 0.52
N THR A 30 3.90 -1.45 1.68
CA THR A 30 2.84 -0.44 1.83
C THR A 30 3.05 0.81 0.98
N GLY A 31 4.29 1.28 0.83
CA GLY A 31 4.61 2.43 -0.03
C GLY A 31 4.34 2.18 -1.51
N LEU A 32 4.63 0.97 -2.01
CA LEU A 32 4.33 0.58 -3.39
C LEU A 32 2.82 0.41 -3.60
N ILE A 33 2.10 -0.10 -2.60
CA ILE A 33 0.63 -0.15 -2.63
C ILE A 33 0.05 1.26 -2.74
N ALA A 34 0.53 2.18 -1.90
CA ALA A 34 0.10 3.58 -1.91
C ALA A 34 0.37 4.25 -3.27
N HIS A 35 1.56 4.02 -3.84
CA HIS A 35 1.91 4.53 -5.18
C HIS A 35 0.99 3.97 -6.27
N LYS A 36 0.75 2.64 -6.29
CA LYS A 36 -0.11 1.99 -7.30
C LYS A 36 -1.58 2.41 -7.21
N LEU A 37 -2.08 2.63 -5.99
CA LEU A 37 -3.44 3.08 -5.76
C LEU A 37 -3.58 4.61 -5.85
N GLY A 38 -2.47 5.34 -6.00
CA GLY A 38 -2.48 6.81 -5.99
C GLY A 38 -3.04 7.38 -4.69
N ARG A 39 -2.80 6.71 -3.56
CA ARG A 39 -3.26 7.08 -2.21
C ARG A 39 -2.08 7.37 -1.29
N THR A 40 -2.34 7.89 -0.09
CA THR A 40 -1.31 8.03 0.95
C THR A 40 -1.10 6.71 1.67
N GLU A 41 0.12 6.46 2.15
CA GLU A 41 0.39 5.27 2.98
C GLU A 41 -0.51 5.21 4.21
N ASN A 42 -0.83 6.36 4.80
CA ASN A 42 -1.72 6.43 5.95
C ASN A 42 -3.14 5.93 5.60
N SER A 43 -3.67 6.28 4.43
CA SER A 43 -4.98 5.80 3.97
C SER A 43 -4.97 4.28 3.74
N VAL A 44 -3.88 3.73 3.21
CA VAL A 44 -3.69 2.29 3.02
C VAL A 44 -3.60 1.56 4.37
N ARG A 45 -2.84 2.09 5.34
CA ARG A 45 -2.74 1.53 6.69
C ARG A 45 -4.10 1.54 7.40
N LEU A 46 -4.81 2.67 7.36
CA LEU A 46 -6.14 2.80 7.96
C LEU A 46 -7.13 1.81 7.34
N PHE A 47 -7.14 1.69 6.01
CA PHE A 47 -8.00 0.72 5.32
C PHE A 47 -7.67 -0.72 5.73
N ALA A 48 -6.39 -1.08 5.80
CA ALA A 48 -5.98 -2.42 6.21
C ALA A 48 -6.40 -2.72 7.66
N SER A 49 -6.17 -1.78 8.58
CA SER A 49 -6.59 -1.90 9.98
C SER A 49 -8.11 -2.05 10.13
N ASN A 50 -8.90 -1.25 9.40
CA ASN A 50 -10.36 -1.32 9.42
C ASN A 50 -10.92 -2.64 8.88
N ASN A 51 -10.18 -3.33 8.02
CA ASN A 51 -10.59 -4.61 7.43
C ASN A 51 -9.86 -5.81 8.09
N SER A 52 -9.13 -5.61 9.18
CA SER A 52 -8.31 -6.64 9.85
C SER A 52 -7.32 -7.34 8.90
N ILE A 53 -6.84 -6.62 7.87
CA ILE A 53 -5.88 -7.13 6.90
C ILE A 53 -4.47 -6.82 7.41
N SER A 54 -3.69 -7.87 7.65
CA SER A 54 -2.29 -7.72 8.00
C SER A 54 -1.46 -7.22 6.82
N LEU A 55 -0.73 -6.13 7.02
CA LEU A 55 0.28 -5.63 6.08
C LEU A 55 1.69 -6.19 6.40
N LYS A 56 1.78 -7.21 7.26
CA LYS A 56 3.04 -7.91 7.61
C LYS A 56 3.24 -9.15 6.73
N PRO A 57 4.50 -9.55 6.44
CA PRO A 57 5.72 -9.09 7.11
C PRO A 57 6.23 -7.74 6.63
N THR A 58 6.80 -6.99 7.58
CA THR A 58 7.53 -5.75 7.36
C THR A 58 8.54 -5.94 6.25
N ASN A 59 8.28 -5.37 5.08
CA ASN A 59 9.31 -4.81 4.20
C ASN A 59 10.63 -5.60 4.20
N GLN A 60 10.61 -6.88 3.79
CA GLN A 60 11.87 -7.53 3.45
C GLN A 60 12.37 -6.80 2.21
N SER A 61 13.45 -6.03 2.35
CA SER A 61 14.05 -5.33 1.22
C SER A 61 14.27 -6.36 0.10
N PRO A 62 13.71 -6.14 -1.11
CA PRO A 62 13.94 -7.06 -2.24
C PRO A 62 15.44 -7.13 -2.61
N TYR A 63 16.23 -6.17 -2.17
CA TYR A 63 17.67 -6.14 -2.33
C TYR A 63 18.37 -6.52 -1.03
N ASN A 64 18.94 -7.73 -1.02
CA ASN A 64 20.16 -8.03 -0.28
C ASN A 64 21.28 -7.15 -0.84
N ARG A 65 21.34 -5.87 -0.45
CA ARG A 65 22.46 -4.99 -0.79
C ARG A 65 23.67 -5.41 0.06
N LYS A 66 24.31 -6.52 -0.33
CA LYS A 66 25.62 -6.89 0.22
C LYS A 66 26.59 -5.76 -0.15
N LYS A 67 27.18 -5.09 0.84
CA LYS A 67 28.33 -4.21 0.62
C LYS A 67 29.49 -5.10 0.16
N LYS A 68 30.08 -4.79 -1.01
CA LYS A 68 31.45 -5.23 -1.32
C LYS A 68 32.41 -4.36 -0.54
#